data_AF-A0ABD6ASF6-F1
#
_entry.id   AF-A0ABD6ASF6-F1
#
_cell.length_a   1.000
_cell.length_b   1.000
_cell.length_c   1.000
_cell.angle_alpha   90.00
_cell.angle_beta   90.00
_cell.angle_gamma   90.00
#
_symmetry.space_group_name_H-M   'P 1'
#
loop_
_entity.id
_entity.type
_entity.pdbx_description
1 polymer ?
#
loop_
_entity_poly.entity_id
_entity_poly.type
_entity_poly.pdbx_seq_one_letter_code
_entity_poly.pdbx_strand_id
1 'polypeptide(L)'
;MRKRELVHFHALLDRIRWFVGEREGLSDDAHERYDELDVAPTAVYRSKQAHEDAVVTLTESLADAVDTDTVETGITDAEAVTTPTDETDGHGDDDPREDRHAHDDRPASAHSD
;
A
#
# COMPACT_ATOMS: atom_id res chain seq x y z
N MET A 1 5.13 21.15 18.17
CA MET A 1 4.79 21.06 19.63
C MET A 1 5.69 22.02 20.43
N ARG A 2 5.54 22.18 21.76
CA ARG A 2 6.58 22.84 22.57
C ARG A 2 7.79 21.90 22.74
N LYS A 3 9.00 22.43 22.95
CA LYS A 3 10.23 21.60 23.00
C LYS A 3 10.17 20.47 24.04
N ARG A 4 9.60 20.69 25.23
CA ARG A 4 9.46 19.64 26.27
C ARG A 4 8.49 18.54 25.87
N GLU A 5 7.36 18.90 25.28
CA GLU A 5 6.34 17.96 24.77
C GLU A 5 6.94 17.09 23.64
N LEU A 6 7.68 17.74 22.74
CA LEU A 6 8.38 17.10 21.63
C LEU A 6 9.48 16.12 22.09
N VAL A 7 10.36 16.54 23.00
CA VAL A 7 11.41 15.67 23.58
C VAL A 7 10.79 14.46 24.29
N HIS A 8 9.66 14.65 24.99
CA HIS A 8 8.96 13.53 25.62
C HIS A 8 8.34 12.58 24.58
N PHE A 9 7.71 13.12 23.53
CA PHE A 9 7.14 12.32 22.44
C PHE A 9 8.22 11.52 21.68
N HIS A 10 9.37 12.13 21.43
CA HIS A 10 10.54 11.47 20.85
C HIS A 10 11.00 10.26 21.70
N ALA A 11 11.05 10.41 23.03
CA ALA A 11 11.38 9.31 23.93
C ALA A 11 10.30 8.20 23.99
N LEU A 12 9.05 8.51 23.63
CA LEU A 12 7.99 7.51 23.48
C LEU A 12 8.11 6.75 22.14
N LEU A 13 8.43 7.44 21.04
CA LEU A 13 8.69 6.82 19.75
C LEU A 13 9.93 5.90 19.78
N ASP A 14 11.01 6.33 20.43
CA ASP A 14 12.21 5.50 20.66
C ASP A 14 11.88 4.23 21.45
N ARG A 15 10.96 4.31 22.43
CA ARG A 15 10.48 3.14 23.16
C ARG A 15 9.60 2.22 22.29
N ILE A 16 8.89 2.77 21.30
CA ILE A 16 8.12 1.99 20.31
C ILE A 16 9.08 1.30 19.34
N ARG A 17 10.10 2.01 18.79
CA ARG A 17 11.18 1.45 17.97
C ARG A 17 11.78 0.19 18.60
N TRP A 18 12.23 0.30 19.86
CA TRP A 18 12.76 -0.85 20.59
C TRP A 18 11.77 -2.01 20.70
N PHE A 19 10.49 -1.72 20.92
CA PHE A 19 9.45 -2.75 21.08
C PHE A 19 9.11 -3.47 19.76
N VAL A 20 9.07 -2.75 18.64
CA VAL A 20 8.82 -3.36 17.32
C VAL A 20 10.03 -4.21 16.91
N GLY A 21 11.26 -3.69 17.04
CA GLY A 21 12.48 -4.45 16.74
C GLY A 21 12.61 -5.76 17.53
N GLU A 22 12.41 -5.71 18.86
CA GLU A 22 12.45 -6.90 19.74
C GLU A 22 11.32 -7.91 19.44
N ARG A 23 10.17 -7.46 18.89
CA ARG A 23 8.98 -8.31 18.68
C ARG A 23 8.91 -8.92 17.27
N GLU A 24 9.28 -8.16 16.25
CA GLU A 24 9.14 -8.53 14.84
C GLU A 24 10.48 -8.88 14.17
N GLY A 25 11.61 -8.72 14.87
CA GLY A 25 12.91 -9.12 14.36
C GLY A 25 13.38 -8.28 13.17
N LEU A 26 13.05 -6.98 13.19
CA LEU A 26 13.48 -6.01 12.18
C LEU A 26 15.01 -6.06 11.98
N SER A 27 15.45 -5.84 10.74
CA SER A 27 16.88 -5.71 10.42
C SER A 27 17.45 -4.45 11.08
N ASP A 28 18.74 -4.48 11.47
CA ASP A 28 19.41 -3.36 12.14
C ASP A 28 19.34 -2.06 11.32
N ASP A 29 19.32 -2.18 9.99
CA ASP A 29 19.22 -1.09 8.99
C ASP A 29 17.81 -0.47 8.86
N ALA A 30 16.75 -1.07 9.42
CA ALA A 30 15.36 -0.59 9.26
C ALA A 30 15.13 0.87 9.75
N HIS A 31 16.06 1.39 10.57
CA HIS A 31 16.04 2.73 11.14
C HIS A 31 17.26 3.59 10.78
N GLU A 32 18.08 3.21 9.78
CA GLU A 32 19.34 3.87 9.43
C GLU A 32 19.19 5.39 9.24
N ARG A 33 18.17 5.84 8.48
CA ARG A 33 17.86 7.27 8.23
C ARG A 33 17.63 8.08 9.51
N TYR A 34 17.18 7.44 10.60
CA TYR A 34 17.03 8.09 11.90
C TYR A 34 18.37 8.15 12.66
N ASP A 35 19.14 7.07 12.64
CA ASP A 35 20.43 7.00 13.35
C ASP A 35 21.48 7.93 12.73
N GLU A 36 21.42 8.17 11.41
CA GLU A 36 22.20 9.19 10.69
C GLU A 36 22.07 10.61 11.28
N LEU A 37 20.96 10.93 11.96
CA LEU A 37 20.70 12.27 12.50
C LEU A 37 21.52 12.60 13.76
N ASP A 38 22.03 11.59 14.49
CA ASP A 38 22.75 11.77 15.77
C ASP A 38 21.93 12.58 16.82
N VAL A 39 20.61 12.34 16.89
CA VAL A 39 19.70 12.98 17.86
C VAL A 39 18.99 11.94 18.72
N ALA A 40 19.65 11.43 19.75
CA ALA A 40 18.98 10.64 20.78
C ALA A 40 17.90 11.47 21.53
N PRO A 41 16.83 10.87 22.08
CA PRO A 41 15.82 11.58 22.87
C PRO A 41 16.40 12.27 24.12
N THR A 42 17.51 11.74 24.66
CA THR A 42 18.26 12.30 25.80
C THR A 42 19.08 13.54 25.44
N ALA A 43 19.27 13.85 24.14
CA ALA A 43 20.10 14.95 23.65
C ALA A 43 19.41 16.33 23.78
N VAL A 44 18.83 16.62 24.94
CA VAL A 44 17.95 17.79 25.22
C VAL A 44 18.59 19.17 24.98
N TYR A 45 19.90 19.21 24.73
CA TYR A 45 20.67 20.38 24.33
C TYR A 45 20.59 20.71 22.83
N ARG A 46 20.20 19.75 21.96
CA ARG A 46 19.96 19.95 20.52
C ARG A 46 18.84 20.97 20.29
N SER A 47 18.65 21.45 19.05
CA SER A 47 17.63 22.46 18.74
C SER A 47 16.20 21.91 18.90
N LYS A 48 15.18 22.76 18.77
CA LYS A 48 13.79 22.28 18.62
C LYS A 48 13.64 21.51 17.31
N GLN A 49 14.13 22.10 16.21
CA GLN A 49 14.05 21.54 14.85
C GLN A 49 14.65 20.14 14.79
N ALA A 50 15.85 19.93 15.34
CA ALA A 50 16.53 18.62 15.34
C ALA A 50 15.72 17.50 16.02
N HIS A 51 14.85 17.82 16.98
CA HIS A 51 13.91 16.86 17.57
C HIS A 51 12.57 16.76 16.81
N GLU A 52 12.23 17.70 15.94
CA GLU A 52 11.08 17.58 15.01
C GLU A 52 11.48 16.73 13.81
N ASP A 53 12.66 16.98 13.24
CA ASP A 53 13.26 16.18 12.16
C ASP A 53 13.37 14.71 12.57
N ALA A 54 14.01 14.44 13.73
CA ALA A 54 14.15 13.09 14.27
C ALA A 54 12.82 12.40 14.61
N VAL A 55 11.80 13.15 15.03
CA VAL A 55 10.44 12.61 15.27
C VAL A 55 9.75 12.24 13.96
N VAL A 56 9.87 13.06 12.92
CA VAL A 56 9.31 12.77 11.59
C VAL A 56 9.96 11.52 11.01
N THR A 57 11.28 11.50 10.91
CA THR A 57 12.03 10.37 10.33
C THR A 57 11.84 9.06 11.11
N LEU A 58 11.74 9.10 12.44
CA LEU A 58 11.43 7.91 13.23
C LEU A 58 9.99 7.42 13.02
N THR A 59 9.03 8.33 12.80
CA THR A 59 7.63 7.96 12.54
C THR A 59 7.45 7.37 11.13
N GLU A 60 8.14 7.93 10.13
CA GLU A 60 8.19 7.36 8.76
C GLU A 60 8.77 5.94 8.79
N SER A 61 9.95 5.77 9.37
CA SER A 61 10.64 4.47 9.46
C SER A 61 9.86 3.43 10.30
N LEU A 62 9.08 3.86 11.30
CA LEU A 62 8.15 2.99 12.02
C LEU A 62 6.92 2.58 11.20
N ALA A 63 6.44 3.42 10.28
CA ALA A 63 5.37 3.05 9.36
C ALA A 63 5.89 2.06 8.30
N ASP A 64 7.01 2.39 7.64
CA ASP A 64 7.68 1.53 6.65
C ASP A 64 7.92 0.10 7.21
N ALA A 65 8.36 0.00 8.48
CA ALA A 65 8.62 -1.28 9.14
C ALA A 65 7.35 -2.12 9.39
N VAL A 66 6.21 -1.51 9.71
CA VAL A 66 4.96 -2.23 10.03
C VAL A 66 4.13 -2.53 8.77
N ASP A 67 4.16 -1.64 7.77
CA ASP A 67 3.53 -1.89 6.47
C ASP A 67 4.20 -3.07 5.73
N THR A 68 5.48 -3.32 5.98
CA THR A 68 6.22 -4.47 5.43
C THR A 68 5.69 -5.84 5.90
N ASP A 69 5.09 -5.93 7.10
CA ASP A 69 4.44 -7.15 7.61
C ASP A 69 2.97 -7.29 7.14
N THR A 70 2.37 -6.19 6.65
CA THR A 70 0.91 -6.06 6.47
C THR A 70 0.34 -6.79 5.24
N VAL A 71 1.17 -7.50 4.47
CA VAL A 71 0.75 -8.30 3.28
C VAL A 71 -0.31 -9.37 3.62
N GLU A 72 -0.35 -9.86 4.87
CA GLU A 72 -1.37 -10.81 5.36
C GLU A 72 -2.55 -10.17 6.11
N THR A 73 -2.86 -8.88 5.90
CA THR A 73 -4.16 -8.31 6.35
C THR A 73 -4.86 -7.48 5.26
N GLY A 74 -5.66 -8.15 4.42
CA GLY A 74 -6.39 -7.51 3.33
C GLY A 74 -7.50 -6.54 3.79
N ILE A 75 -7.19 -5.24 3.82
CA ILE A 75 -8.18 -4.17 3.70
C ILE A 75 -8.26 -3.82 2.20
N THR A 76 -9.28 -4.35 1.52
CA THR A 76 -9.49 -4.14 0.09
C THR A 76 -9.78 -2.69 -0.25
N ASP A 77 -9.35 -2.23 -1.42
CA ASP A 77 -9.66 -0.91 -1.97
C ASP A 77 -11.13 -0.51 -1.82
N ALA A 78 -11.37 0.75 -1.48
CA ALA A 78 -12.70 1.33 -1.49
C ALA A 78 -13.17 1.47 -2.95
N GLU A 79 -14.12 0.64 -3.37
CA GLU A 79 -14.63 0.64 -4.74
C GLU A 79 -15.09 2.05 -5.18
N ALA A 80 -14.46 2.56 -6.24
CA ALA A 80 -14.85 3.79 -6.91
C ALA A 80 -16.12 3.56 -7.75
N VAL A 81 -17.26 3.37 -7.09
CA VAL A 81 -18.54 3.11 -7.77
C VAL A 81 -18.95 4.34 -8.60
N THR A 82 -18.94 4.16 -9.92
CA THR A 82 -19.10 5.25 -10.90
C THR A 82 -20.53 5.78 -10.93
N THR A 83 -20.69 7.11 -10.94
CA THR A 83 -21.98 7.76 -11.18
C THR A 83 -22.48 7.46 -12.60
N PRO A 84 -23.68 6.89 -12.79
CA PRO A 84 -24.24 6.71 -14.12
C PRO A 84 -24.75 8.05 -14.66
N THR A 85 -24.21 8.50 -15.79
CA THR A 85 -24.76 9.62 -16.56
C THR A 85 -24.41 9.40 -18.03
N ASP A 86 -25.37 8.89 -18.80
CA ASP A 86 -25.71 9.45 -20.10
C ASP A 86 -27.16 9.05 -20.47
N GLU A 87 -27.87 9.96 -21.13
CA GLU A 87 -29.16 9.67 -21.80
C GLU A 87 -28.93 9.81 -23.31
N THR A 88 -29.27 8.80 -24.12
CA THR A 88 -29.55 9.01 -25.54
C THR A 88 -30.50 7.95 -26.11
N ASP A 89 -31.47 8.39 -26.91
CA ASP A 89 -32.42 7.54 -27.62
C ASP A 89 -31.79 6.76 -28.79
N GLY A 90 -32.38 5.60 -29.12
CA GLY A 90 -31.91 4.72 -30.19
C GLY A 90 -33.00 3.80 -30.77
N HIS A 91 -34.12 4.38 -31.21
CA HIS A 91 -35.23 3.65 -31.85
C HIS A 91 -34.82 3.04 -33.21
N GLY A 92 -35.19 1.77 -33.45
CA GLY A 92 -34.96 1.06 -34.70
C GLY A 92 -35.49 -0.38 -34.68
N ASP A 93 -36.73 -0.58 -35.09
CA ASP A 93 -37.33 -1.89 -35.36
C ASP A 93 -36.73 -2.55 -36.63
N ASP A 94 -36.53 -3.87 -36.64
CA ASP A 94 -36.96 -4.76 -37.75
C ASP A 94 -36.80 -6.27 -37.42
N ASP A 95 -37.77 -7.09 -37.85
CA ASP A 95 -37.94 -8.52 -37.48
C ASP A 95 -38.92 -9.23 -38.44
N PRO A 96 -38.78 -10.53 -38.78
CA PRO A 96 -37.60 -11.43 -38.84
C PRO A 96 -37.52 -12.17 -40.20
N ARG A 97 -36.72 -13.26 -40.29
CA ARG A 97 -37.04 -14.62 -40.87
C ARG A 97 -35.95 -15.27 -41.76
N GLU A 98 -35.80 -16.60 -41.56
CA GLU A 98 -35.67 -17.67 -42.60
C GLU A 98 -34.46 -17.63 -43.58
N ASP A 99 -33.94 -18.72 -44.17
CA ASP A 99 -34.17 -20.17 -43.97
C ASP A 99 -32.99 -20.99 -44.54
N ARG A 100 -32.71 -22.18 -43.98
CA ARG A 100 -31.97 -23.31 -44.63
C ARG A 100 -30.52 -22.98 -45.11
N HIS A 101 -29.71 -23.89 -45.67
CA HIS A 101 -29.83 -25.34 -45.89
C HIS A 101 -28.51 -26.07 -45.52
N ALA A 102 -28.42 -27.39 -45.73
CA ALA A 102 -27.31 -28.23 -45.23
C ALA A 102 -26.44 -28.84 -46.34
N HIS A 103 -25.16 -29.02 -46.03
CA HIS A 103 -24.23 -30.07 -46.49
C HIS A 103 -23.03 -30.00 -45.50
N ASP A 104 -22.59 -31.03 -44.77
CA ASP A 104 -22.37 -32.45 -45.08
C ASP A 104 -21.33 -32.68 -46.18
N ASP A 105 -20.06 -32.75 -45.75
CA ASP A 105 -19.10 -33.75 -46.27
C ASP A 105 -18.02 -34.08 -45.20
N ARG A 106 -17.23 -35.13 -45.46
CA ARG A 106 -16.53 -35.95 -44.44
C ARG A 106 -15.09 -35.51 -44.07
N PRO A 107 -14.60 -35.91 -42.87
CA PRO A 107 -13.18 -35.78 -42.51
C PRO A 107 -12.33 -36.87 -43.18
N ALA A 108 -11.15 -36.48 -43.67
CA ALA A 108 -10.11 -37.40 -44.12
C ALA A 108 -9.01 -37.51 -43.04
N SER A 109 -8.95 -38.66 -42.36
CA SER A 109 -7.85 -38.97 -41.42
C SER A 109 -6.67 -39.56 -42.19
N ALA A 110 -5.46 -39.04 -41.95
CA ALA A 110 -4.22 -39.61 -42.47
C ALA A 110 -3.22 -39.81 -41.32
N HIS A 111 -3.03 -41.06 -40.90
CA HIS A 111 -1.84 -41.45 -40.15
C HIS A 111 -0.68 -41.71 -41.12
N SER A 112 0.54 -41.38 -40.69
CA SER A 112 1.79 -41.98 -41.14
C SER A 112 2.79 -41.86 -39.99
N ASP A 113 3.65 -42.87 -39.86
CA ASP A 113 4.71 -43.01 -38.85
C ASP A 113 5.77 -41.89 -38.89
#